data_AF-A0A382INA8-F1
#
_entry.id   AF-A0A382INA8-F1
#
_cell.length_a   1.000
_cell.length_b   1.000
_cell.length_c   1.000
_cell.angle_alpha   90.00
_cell.angle_beta   90.00
_cell.angle_gamma   90.00
#
_symmetry.space_group_name_H-M   'P 1'
#
loop_
_entity.id
_entity.type
_entity.pdbx_description
1 polymer ?
#
loop_
_entity_poly.entity_id
_entity_poly.type
_entity_poly.pdbx_seq_one_letter_code
_entity_poly.pdbx_strand_id
1 'polypeptide(L)'
;MLLYSKGYKVYGISLSNKNPLHIYNKCKISKISKSYLCDIKNYASLHKIFIKIKPDFVVHLAAQPLVFTSYHKPFDTLFTNIQGTL
;
A
#
# COMPACT_ATOMS: atom_id res chain seq x y z
N MET A 1 -5.13 -11.55 -4.01
CA MET A 1 -5.50 -12.90 -4.50
C MET A 1 -6.44 -12.83 -5.70
N LEU A 2 -7.54 -12.05 -5.62
CA LEU A 2 -8.47 -11.84 -6.73
C LEU A 2 -7.80 -11.39 -8.05
N LEU A 3 -6.99 -10.33 -8.03
CA LEU A 3 -6.31 -9.85 -9.24
C LEU A 3 -5.36 -10.90 -9.82
N TYR A 4 -4.62 -11.60 -8.96
CA TYR A 4 -3.75 -12.68 -9.39
C TYR A 4 -4.53 -13.84 -10.05
N SER A 5 -5.67 -14.25 -9.50
CA SER A 5 -6.48 -15.32 -10.09
C SER A 5 -7.13 -14.95 -11.41
N LYS A 6 -7.22 -13.66 -11.72
CA LYS A 6 -7.65 -13.13 -13.03
C LYS A 6 -6.50 -12.96 -14.03
N GLY A 7 -5.28 -13.36 -13.67
CA GLY A 7 -4.10 -13.31 -14.54
C GLY A 7 -3.33 -11.98 -14.53
N TYR A 8 -3.69 -11.04 -13.65
CA TYR A 8 -2.96 -9.77 -13.54
C TYR A 8 -1.60 -9.95 -12.87
N LYS A 9 -0.60 -9.22 -13.37
CA LYS A 9 0.69 -9.05 -12.70
C LYS A 9 0.56 -8.01 -11.60
N VAL A 10 0.51 -8.46 -10.34
CA VAL A 10 0.20 -7.58 -9.20
C VAL A 10 1.46 -7.13 -8.47
N TYR A 11 1.49 -5.85 -8.15
CA TYR A 11 2.48 -5.23 -7.28
C TYR A 11 1.80 -4.56 -6.09
N GLY A 12 2.38 -4.69 -4.90
CA GLY A 12 1.90 -4.06 -3.66
C GLY A 12 2.82 -2.95 -3.19
N ILE A 13 2.25 -1.89 -2.63
CA ILE A 13 2.98 -0.81 -1.96
C ILE A 13 2.31 -0.58 -0.61
N SER A 14 3.06 -0.74 0.48
CA SER A 14 2.53 -0.52 1.83
C SER A 14 3.65 -0.23 2.83
N LEU A 15 3.26 0.16 4.05
CA LEU A 15 4.16 0.11 5.20
C LEU A 15 4.39 -1.33 5.66
N SER A 16 5.44 -1.54 6.47
CA SER A 16 5.73 -2.83 7.08
C SER A 16 4.67 -3.20 8.12
N ASN A 17 4.25 -4.46 8.16
CA ASN A 17 3.43 -5.00 9.23
C ASN A 17 4.19 -6.12 9.96
N LYS A 18 4.39 -5.96 11.27
CA LYS A 18 5.11 -6.93 12.12
C LYS A 18 4.22 -8.05 12.66
N ASN A 19 2.90 -7.98 12.46
CA ASN A 19 1.97 -8.98 12.98
C ASN A 19 2.06 -10.29 12.16
N PRO A 20 2.50 -11.41 12.75
CA PRO A 20 2.61 -12.69 12.03
C PRO A 20 1.24 -13.23 11.59
N LEU A 21 0.16 -12.88 12.30
CA LEU A 21 -1.20 -13.29 11.99
C LEU A 21 -1.87 -12.43 10.91
N HIS A 22 -1.18 -11.40 10.41
CA HIS A 22 -1.71 -10.54 9.38
C HIS A 22 -2.08 -11.34 8.12
N ILE A 23 -3.20 -10.99 7.50
CA ILE A 23 -3.76 -11.75 6.37
C ILE A 23 -2.78 -11.89 5.20
N TYR A 24 -1.94 -10.88 4.99
CA TYR A 24 -0.86 -10.92 3.98
C TYR A 24 0.08 -12.13 4.18
N ASN A 25 0.45 -12.41 5.43
CA ASN A 25 1.34 -13.51 5.79
C ASN A 25 0.62 -14.86 5.69
N LYS A 26 -0.59 -14.94 6.27
CA LYS A 26 -1.42 -16.17 6.24
C LYS A 26 -1.72 -16.62 4.81
N CYS A 27 -2.08 -15.69 3.93
CA CYS A 27 -2.37 -15.98 2.52
C CYS A 27 -1.11 -16.07 1.64
N LYS A 28 0.10 -15.96 2.21
CA LYS A 28 1.38 -16.04 1.50
C LYS A 28 1.43 -15.10 0.28
N ILE A 29 0.92 -13.88 0.42
CA ILE A 29 0.77 -12.92 -0.69
C ILE A 29 2.13 -12.57 -1.33
N SER A 30 3.21 -12.60 -0.55
CA SER A 30 4.58 -12.43 -1.05
C SER A 30 5.03 -13.46 -2.08
N LYS A 31 4.37 -14.62 -2.16
CA LYS A 31 4.67 -15.66 -3.17
C LYS A 31 4.00 -15.42 -4.51
N ILE A 32 2.93 -14.62 -4.55
CA ILE A 32 2.10 -14.40 -5.74
C ILE A 32 2.13 -12.96 -6.25
N SER A 33 2.77 -12.06 -5.51
CA SER A 33 2.90 -10.65 -5.89
C SER A 33 4.18 -10.06 -5.32
N LYS A 34 4.74 -9.06 -6.01
CA LYS A 34 5.91 -8.35 -5.52
C LYS A 34 5.48 -7.13 -4.71
N SER A 35 5.94 -7.06 -3.47
CA SER A 35 5.60 -5.96 -2.56
C SER A 35 6.80 -5.04 -2.33
N TYR A 36 6.53 -3.75 -2.27
CA TYR A 36 7.49 -2.71 -1.91
C TYR A 36 7.08 -2.09 -0.58
N LEU A 37 8.05 -1.97 0.32
CA LEU A 37 7.86 -1.21 1.55
C LEU A 37 8.15 0.26 1.24
N CYS A 38 7.10 1.08 1.21
CA CYS A 38 7.20 2.50 0.93
C CYS A 38 6.04 3.22 1.63
N ASP A 39 6.35 4.34 2.26
CA ASP A 39 5.33 5.28 2.71
C ASP A 39 4.82 6.05 1.48
N ILE A 40 3.50 6.08 1.28
CA ILE A 40 2.87 6.80 0.16
C ILE A 40 3.11 8.32 0.24
N LYS A 41 3.43 8.84 1.42
CA LYS A 41 3.82 10.23 1.62
C LYS A 41 5.19 10.56 0.98
N ASN A 42 6.02 9.56 0.72
CA ASN A 42 7.34 9.74 0.11
C ASN A 42 7.25 9.66 -1.41
N TYR A 43 6.90 10.79 -2.03
CA TYR A 43 6.77 10.91 -3.47
C TYR A 43 8.00 10.42 -4.23
N ALA A 44 9.21 10.78 -3.80
CA ALA A 44 10.43 10.41 -4.51
C ALA A 44 10.65 8.89 -4.56
N SER A 45 10.35 8.18 -3.47
CA SER A 45 10.44 6.72 -3.42
C SER A 45 9.32 6.07 -4.23
N LEU A 46 8.09 6.58 -4.11
CA LEU A 46 6.94 6.11 -4.87
C LEU A 46 7.17 6.26 -6.38
N HIS A 47 7.64 7.43 -6.82
CA HIS A 47 7.94 7.72 -8.21
C HIS A 47 8.97 6.76 -8.80
N LYS A 48 10.04 6.43 -8.06
CA LYS A 48 11.03 5.41 -8.49
C LYS A 48 10.39 4.05 -8.69
N ILE A 49 9.46 3.66 -7.81
CA ILE A 49 8.72 2.40 -7.92
C ILE A 49 7.82 2.43 -9.16
N PHE A 50 7.11 3.54 -9.42
CA PHE A 50 6.24 3.72 -10.58
C PHE A 50 7.00 3.65 -11.91
N ILE A 51 8.14 4.36 -12.03
CA ILE A 51 9.00 4.27 -13.23
C ILE A 51 9.48 2.85 -13.49
N LYS A 52 9.77 2.10 -12.41
CA LYS A 52 10.26 0.71 -12.50
C LYS A 52 9.16 -0.27 -12.90
N ILE A 53 7.95 -0.10 -12.36
CA ILE A 53 6.83 -1.03 -12.58
C ILE A 53 6.09 -0.72 -13.87
N LYS A 54 5.92 0.58 -14.19
CA LYS A 54 5.07 1.09 -15.28
C LYS A 54 3.66 0.46 -15.26
N PRO A 55 2.87 0.70 -14.19
CA PRO A 55 1.57 0.06 -14.05
C PRO A 55 0.55 0.58 -15.07
N ASP A 56 -0.26 -0.31 -15.65
CA ASP A 56 -1.39 0.05 -16.52
C ASP A 56 -2.60 0.56 -15.70
N PHE A 57 -2.77 0.02 -14.48
CA PHE A 57 -3.87 0.36 -13.57
C PHE A 57 -3.35 0.53 -12.15
N VAL A 58 -3.95 1.47 -11.40
CA VAL A 58 -3.64 1.74 -10.00
C VAL A 58 -4.91 1.65 -9.16
N VAL A 59 -4.83 0.91 -8.04
CA VAL A 59 -5.88 0.84 -7.03
C VAL A 59 -5.30 1.38 -5.72
N HIS A 60 -5.72 2.58 -5.32
CA HIS A 60 -5.18 3.25 -4.13
C HIS A 60 -6.01 2.92 -2.88
N LEU A 61 -5.47 2.05 -2.01
CA LEU A 61 -6.12 1.62 -0.75
C LEU A 61 -5.27 1.91 0.50
N ALA A 62 -4.10 2.55 0.33
CA ALA A 62 -3.23 2.87 1.45
C ALA A 62 -3.74 4.14 2.14
N ALA A 63 -4.03 4.04 3.44
CA ALA A 63 -4.64 5.12 4.22
C ALA A 63 -4.35 4.91 5.72
N GLN A 64 -4.69 5.89 6.54
CA GLN A 64 -5.01 5.67 7.95
C GLN A 64 -6.52 5.41 8.09
N PRO A 65 -6.96 4.14 8.25
CA PRO A 65 -8.38 3.78 8.34
C PRO A 65 -9.05 4.01 9.71
N LEU A 66 -8.30 4.21 10.80
CA LEU A 66 -8.87 4.23 12.15
C LEU A 66 -9.39 5.62 12.56
N VAL A 67 -10.71 5.75 12.70
CA VAL A 67 -11.37 6.97 13.19
C VAL A 67 -10.86 7.39 14.57
N PHE A 68 -10.69 6.44 15.50
CA PHE A 68 -10.15 6.78 16.82
C PHE A 68 -8.75 7.42 16.73
N THR A 69 -7.89 6.92 15.82
CA THR A 69 -6.55 7.49 15.65
C THR A 69 -6.58 8.88 15.02
N SER A 70 -7.59 9.19 14.20
CA SER A 70 -7.69 10.51 13.56
C SER A 70 -7.96 11.62 14.57
N TYR A 71 -8.66 11.36 15.68
CA TYR A 71 -8.84 12.35 16.75
C TYR A 71 -7.52 12.71 17.44
N HIS A 72 -6.64 11.73 17.65
CA HIS A 72 -5.35 11.95 18.31
C HIS A 72 -4.25 12.43 17.35
N LYS A 73 -4.34 12.06 16.07
CA LYS A 73 -3.36 12.40 15.03
C LYS A 73 -4.05 12.90 13.75
N PRO A 74 -4.76 14.05 13.81
CA PRO A 74 -5.56 14.53 12.70
C PRO A 74 -4.69 14.93 11.50
N PHE A 75 -3.57 15.63 11.74
CA PHE A 75 -2.64 16.04 10.68
C PHE A 75 -2.05 14.84 9.95
N ASP A 76 -1.53 13.83 10.67
CA ASP A 76 -0.98 12.62 10.04
C ASP A 76 -2.03 11.87 9.23
N THR A 77 -3.27 11.82 9.72
CA THR A 77 -4.38 11.15 9.04
C THR A 77 -4.77 11.87 7.75
N LEU A 78 -4.95 13.20 7.81
CA LEU A 78 -5.24 14.02 6.64
C LEU A 78 -4.10 13.95 5.62
N PHE A 79 -2.86 14.09 6.07
CA PHE A 79 -1.69 14.07 5.21
C PHE A 79 -1.53 12.71 4.52
N THR A 80 -1.70 11.61 5.25
CA THR A 80 -1.65 10.26 4.64
C THR A 80 -2.76 10.06 3.62
N ASN A 81 -3.99 10.46 3.91
CA ASN A 81 -5.15 10.18 3.06
C ASN A 81 -5.27 11.14 1.87
N ILE A 82 -4.85 12.40 2.02
CA ILE A 82 -4.92 13.43 0.97
C ILE A 82 -3.64 13.43 0.15
N GLN A 83 -2.49 13.68 0.78
CA GLN A 83 -1.22 13.80 0.07
C GLN A 83 -0.68 12.45 -0.40
N GLY A 84 -1.12 11.35 0.20
CA GLY A 84 -0.86 10.01 -0.35
C GLY A 84 -1.66 9.68 -1.61
N THR A 85 -2.73 10.44 -1.89
CA THR A 85 -3.61 10.28 -3.06
C THR A 85 -3.23 11.22 -4.22
N LEU A 86 -2.71 12.40 -3.92
CA LEU A 86 -2.28 13.43 -4.88
C LEU A 86 -0.89 13.12 -5.48
#